data_AF-A0A172XZ33-F1
#
_entry.id   AF-A0A172XZ33-F1
#
_cell.length_a   1.000
_cell.length_b   1.000
_cell.length_c   1.000
_cell.angle_alpha   90.00
_cell.angle_beta   90.00
_cell.angle_gamma   90.00
#
_symmetry.space_group_name_H-M   'P 1'
#
loop_
_entity.id
_entity.type
_entity.pdbx_description
1 polymer ?
#
loop_
_entity_poly.entity_id
_entity_poly.type
_entity_poly.pdbx_seq_one_letter_code
_entity_poly.pdbx_strand_id
1 'polypeptide(L)'
;MKIKLLTIGMLMFIGVTISGQIGINTASPKTTMDVSAKRSTGGIITDNSQIMGLQAPRLTLAELTSNTATYGIDQQAALIYITDVSGDPATGQRININAVGYYIFDGALWQKIKINDTNIYNTNGFLTSARTLTNNGFGLTFLGASQSTFWASNGGTTISGIGGSKRANLTLRSNDNDSNSIVSSLFLYQDPEAVGQVLVGGDSRGLSLGSTSTTQPAPVTFMTSTGSNANGTQKMILTASGNLGITLNQTVTEKLDVNGITRVRILPLNGSANAINTTPSGNLSSAQDQTFTATRTVVADTNGVLGYINGILAGQPWNNVADNTSATANTHNIYQMGKIGIMTNNPTGLLNIYNNSSLTNALTVESDNAGSDAGNDSYFYGYGTSKTPGLFFLSANGTKASPTILGTGNLMGEYNFGGYLSSGWNYSLASVRGAYDGDGTTLDSSLDFLTSSTVRMKILANGNVGIGTSVAKSKVHVATGDVYIEQVGNGVIMKSPNGNCWRVTVSNTGTFTSAAMTCP
;
A
#
# COMPACT_ATOMS: atom_id res chain seq x y z
N MET A 1 69.32 78.17 -91.04
CA MET A 1 68.70 77.99 -92.37
C MET A 1 67.25 78.47 -92.26
N LYS A 2 66.84 79.44 -93.08
CA LYS A 2 65.54 80.12 -93.05
C LYS A 2 64.42 79.21 -93.59
N ILE A 3 63.17 79.39 -93.13
CA ILE A 3 61.95 79.52 -93.97
C ILE A 3 60.74 79.94 -93.09
N LYS A 4 59.91 80.82 -93.66
CA LYS A 4 58.73 81.55 -93.13
C LYS A 4 57.42 80.75 -93.28
N LEU A 5 56.34 81.23 -92.61
CA LEU A 5 54.87 81.21 -92.89
C LEU A 5 54.07 80.90 -91.59
N LEU A 6 52.83 81.31 -91.27
CA LEU A 6 51.82 82.30 -91.68
C LEU A 6 50.59 82.08 -90.72
N THR A 7 49.75 83.10 -90.44
CA THR A 7 48.28 83.07 -90.11
C THR A 7 47.75 82.36 -88.83
N ILE A 8 47.07 83.06 -87.90
CA ILE A 8 45.65 83.50 -87.82
C ILE A 8 44.62 82.35 -87.66
N GLY A 9 44.01 82.29 -86.46
CA GLY A 9 42.56 82.32 -86.24
C GLY A 9 41.71 81.07 -86.51
N MET A 10 41.22 80.43 -85.45
CA MET A 10 39.84 79.94 -85.36
C MET A 10 39.47 79.65 -83.89
N LEU A 11 38.62 80.48 -83.31
CA LEU A 11 38.05 80.29 -81.97
C LEU A 11 36.90 79.28 -82.09
N MET A 12 37.11 78.05 -81.62
CA MET A 12 36.05 77.03 -81.53
C MET A 12 35.14 77.32 -80.33
N PHE A 13 33.85 77.55 -80.58
CA PHE A 13 32.80 77.33 -79.58
C PHE A 13 32.52 75.83 -79.51
N ILE A 14 33.22 75.12 -78.61
CA ILE A 14 32.77 73.83 -78.10
C ILE A 14 32.12 74.13 -76.75
N GLY A 15 30.80 73.93 -76.68
CA GLY A 15 30.07 73.92 -75.42
C GLY A 15 30.54 72.72 -74.59
N VAL A 16 31.58 72.92 -73.80
CA VAL A 16 31.98 71.96 -72.78
C VAL A 16 31.04 72.17 -71.60
N THR A 17 30.20 71.19 -71.30
CA THR A 17 29.59 71.08 -69.97
C THR A 17 30.73 70.90 -68.97
N ILE A 18 31.24 72.00 -68.43
CA ILE A 18 32.23 71.96 -67.35
C ILE A 18 31.52 71.32 -66.16
N SER A 19 31.85 70.07 -65.87
CA SER A 19 31.43 69.43 -64.63
C SER A 19 32.03 70.26 -63.49
N GLY A 20 31.19 70.87 -62.64
CA GLY A 20 31.60 71.65 -61.47
C GLY A 20 32.20 70.80 -60.34
N GLN A 21 32.88 69.70 -60.68
CA GLN A 21 33.45 68.76 -59.75
C GLN A 21 34.88 69.20 -59.39
N ILE A 22 35.17 69.33 -58.10
CA ILE A 22 36.49 69.63 -57.57
C ILE A 22 37.16 68.32 -57.17
N GLY A 23 38.21 67.94 -57.89
CA GLY A 23 39.07 66.80 -57.52
C GLY A 23 40.31 67.27 -56.76
N ILE A 24 40.56 66.70 -55.58
CA ILE A 24 41.82 66.85 -54.85
C ILE A 24 42.57 65.51 -54.93
N ASN A 25 43.77 65.52 -55.52
CA ASN A 25 44.59 64.33 -55.79
C ASN A 25 43.90 63.24 -56.65
N THR A 26 42.87 63.60 -57.43
CA THR A 26 42.25 62.76 -58.47
C THR A 26 41.99 63.58 -59.71
N ALA A 27 42.34 63.05 -60.89
CA ALA A 27 42.08 63.69 -62.17
C ALA A 27 40.69 63.32 -62.75
N SER A 28 39.96 62.42 -62.08
CA SER A 28 38.63 61.96 -62.50
C SER A 28 37.71 61.91 -61.27
N PRO A 29 37.26 63.08 -60.77
CA PRO A 29 36.41 63.16 -59.58
C PRO A 29 35.07 62.47 -59.81
N LYS A 30 34.59 61.72 -58.81
CA LYS A 30 33.32 60.97 -58.88
C LYS A 30 32.13 61.71 -58.25
N THR A 31 32.39 62.77 -57.50
CA THR A 31 31.41 63.59 -56.78
C THR A 31 31.74 65.07 -56.99
N THR A 32 30.81 65.99 -56.65
CA THR A 32 31.04 67.45 -56.77
C THR A 32 32.28 67.92 -56.01
N MET A 33 32.64 67.24 -54.92
CA MET A 33 33.96 67.31 -54.30
C MET A 33 34.47 65.89 -54.06
N ASP A 34 35.61 65.52 -54.66
CA ASP A 34 36.24 64.21 -54.51
C ASP A 34 37.67 64.40 -53.99
N VAL A 35 37.93 63.93 -52.78
CA VAL A 35 39.24 64.00 -52.13
C VAL A 35 39.84 62.60 -52.10
N SER A 36 40.94 62.42 -52.83
CA SER A 36 41.61 61.12 -52.94
C SER A 36 42.98 61.07 -52.26
N ALA A 37 43.41 59.86 -51.90
CA ALA A 37 44.80 59.60 -51.55
C ALA A 37 45.70 59.75 -52.78
N LYS A 38 46.94 60.21 -52.58
CA LYS A 38 47.91 60.32 -53.67
C LYS A 38 48.37 58.92 -54.11
N ARG A 39 48.27 58.65 -55.40
CA ARG A 39 48.55 57.34 -56.02
C ARG A 39 49.57 57.46 -57.15
N SER A 40 50.27 56.37 -57.45
CA SER A 40 51.07 56.25 -58.67
C SER A 40 50.16 56.21 -59.91
N THR A 41 50.74 56.32 -61.10
CA THR A 41 50.02 56.21 -62.38
C THR A 41 49.25 54.89 -62.54
N GLY A 42 49.71 53.83 -61.86
CA GLY A 42 49.02 52.53 -61.80
C GLY A 42 47.91 52.43 -60.74
N GLY A 43 47.59 53.51 -60.02
CA GLY A 43 46.53 53.53 -59.00
C GLY A 43 46.94 52.96 -57.62
N ILE A 44 48.22 52.71 -57.39
CA ILE A 44 48.73 52.11 -56.14
C ILE A 44 49.26 53.20 -55.20
N ILE A 45 48.98 53.08 -53.91
CA ILE A 45 49.59 53.92 -52.87
C ILE A 45 51.04 53.46 -52.65
N THR A 46 51.99 54.36 -52.91
CA THR A 46 53.44 54.10 -52.75
C THR A 46 54.09 54.98 -51.68
N ASP A 47 53.45 56.10 -51.33
CA ASP A 47 53.85 56.97 -50.22
C ASP A 47 53.07 56.61 -48.96
N ASN A 48 53.73 55.92 -48.03
CA ASN A 48 53.15 55.53 -46.74
C ASN A 48 53.31 56.61 -45.66
N SER A 49 53.83 57.79 -45.99
CA SER A 49 53.94 58.94 -45.08
C SER A 49 52.81 59.96 -45.23
N GLN A 50 51.93 59.78 -46.22
CA GLN A 50 50.78 60.66 -46.43
C GLN A 50 49.78 60.56 -45.28
N ILE A 51 49.34 61.72 -44.78
CA ILE A 51 48.23 61.80 -43.82
C ILE A 51 46.93 61.92 -44.60
N MET A 52 46.00 61.00 -44.37
CA MET A 52 44.73 60.91 -45.11
C MET A 52 43.54 61.23 -44.19
N GLY A 53 42.62 62.07 -44.66
CA GLY A 53 41.38 62.39 -43.96
C GLY A 53 40.80 63.72 -44.41
N LEU A 54 39.52 63.94 -44.10
CA LEU A 54 38.87 65.25 -44.22
C LEU A 54 38.65 65.77 -42.79
N GLN A 55 39.29 66.87 -42.46
CA GLN A 55 39.12 67.50 -41.16
C GLN A 55 38.06 68.59 -41.24
N ALA A 56 37.00 68.46 -40.44
CA ALA A 56 35.97 69.49 -40.35
C ALA A 56 36.53 70.80 -39.75
N PRO A 57 35.87 71.95 -39.98
CA PRO A 57 36.19 73.19 -39.28
C PRO A 57 36.25 72.95 -37.76
N ARG A 58 37.34 73.41 -37.16
CA ARG A 58 37.60 73.30 -35.72
C ARG A 58 37.32 74.64 -35.06
N LEU A 59 36.56 74.60 -33.97
CA LEU A 59 36.22 75.78 -33.20
C LEU A 59 35.86 75.39 -31.77
N THR A 60 36.02 76.33 -30.85
CA THR A 60 35.52 76.23 -29.48
C THR A 60 34.01 76.51 -29.44
N LEU A 61 33.34 76.06 -28.38
CA LEU A 61 31.94 76.43 -28.14
C LEU A 61 31.77 77.96 -28.05
N ALA A 62 32.75 78.68 -27.48
CA ALA A 62 32.72 80.14 -27.36
C ALA A 62 32.77 80.83 -28.74
N GLU A 63 33.61 80.34 -29.66
CA GLU A 63 33.67 80.85 -31.04
C GLU A 63 32.37 80.58 -31.79
N LEU A 64 31.79 79.37 -31.66
CA LEU A 64 30.50 79.05 -32.27
C LEU A 64 29.35 79.85 -31.64
N THR A 65 29.45 80.22 -30.36
CA THR A 65 28.45 81.04 -29.66
C THR A 65 28.53 82.51 -30.04
N SER A 66 29.74 83.02 -30.26
CA SER A 66 30.00 84.37 -30.74
C SER A 66 29.59 84.57 -32.20
N ASN A 67 29.44 83.46 -32.95
CA ASN A 67 28.92 83.50 -34.31
C ASN A 67 27.41 83.83 -34.30
N THR A 68 27.05 85.01 -34.79
CA THR A 68 25.66 85.49 -34.88
C THR A 68 24.89 84.93 -36.08
N ALA A 69 25.54 84.14 -36.94
CA ALA A 69 24.87 83.49 -38.07
C ALA A 69 23.96 82.35 -37.58
N THR A 70 22.73 82.32 -38.11
CA THR A 70 21.75 81.27 -37.81
C THR A 70 21.94 80.09 -38.76
N TYR A 71 22.05 78.88 -38.22
CA TYR A 71 22.04 77.66 -39.04
C TYR A 71 20.58 77.31 -39.37
N GLY A 72 20.25 77.16 -40.65
CA GLY A 72 18.91 76.82 -41.12
C GLY A 72 18.89 75.48 -41.87
N ILE A 73 17.78 75.22 -42.56
CA ILE A 73 17.59 73.99 -43.34
C ILE A 73 18.70 73.77 -44.39
N ASP A 74 19.20 74.86 -44.98
CA ASP A 74 20.26 74.82 -46.00
C ASP A 74 21.64 74.41 -45.43
N GLN A 75 21.81 74.41 -44.11
CA GLN A 75 23.03 73.96 -43.42
C GLN A 75 22.85 72.62 -42.71
N GLN A 76 21.74 71.92 -42.93
CA GLN A 76 21.60 70.54 -42.47
C GLN A 76 22.76 69.68 -43.00
N ALA A 77 23.26 68.78 -42.18
CA ALA A 77 24.47 67.99 -42.41
C ALA A 77 25.81 68.77 -42.40
N ALA A 78 25.81 70.07 -42.01
CA ALA A 78 27.06 70.76 -41.70
C ALA A 78 27.82 70.01 -40.60
N LEU A 79 29.11 69.75 -40.82
CA LEU A 79 29.98 69.02 -39.90
C LEU A 79 31.00 69.99 -39.30
N ILE A 80 31.15 69.95 -37.98
CA ILE A 80 32.18 70.70 -37.26
C ILE A 80 32.87 69.80 -36.23
N TYR A 81 34.04 70.23 -35.77
CA TYR A 81 34.71 69.65 -34.62
C TYR A 81 34.85 70.70 -33.52
N ILE A 82 34.26 70.42 -32.36
CA ILE A 82 34.38 71.27 -31.19
C ILE A 82 35.64 70.89 -30.42
N THR A 83 36.59 71.84 -30.29
CA THR A 83 37.89 71.63 -29.64
C THR A 83 37.90 71.89 -28.15
N ASP A 84 36.99 72.73 -27.67
CA ASP A 84 36.81 73.07 -26.25
C ASP A 84 35.36 73.46 -25.97
N VAL A 85 34.87 73.09 -24.78
CA VAL A 85 33.54 73.42 -24.25
C VAL A 85 33.59 74.20 -22.94
N SER A 86 34.78 74.64 -22.51
CA SER A 86 34.93 75.51 -21.35
C SER A 86 34.25 76.88 -21.61
N GLY A 87 33.54 77.41 -20.61
CA GLY A 87 32.80 78.67 -20.69
C GLY A 87 31.31 78.55 -20.38
N ASP A 88 30.52 79.51 -20.89
CA ASP A 88 29.08 79.57 -20.66
C ASP A 88 28.35 78.32 -21.22
N PRO A 89 27.26 77.88 -20.57
CA PRO A 89 26.49 76.73 -21.05
C PRO A 89 25.97 76.94 -22.47
N ALA A 90 26.06 75.91 -23.30
CA ALA A 90 25.50 75.97 -24.64
C ALA A 90 23.98 76.21 -24.58
N THR A 91 23.47 77.13 -25.40
CA THR A 91 22.03 77.44 -25.50
C THR A 91 21.57 77.44 -26.96
N GLY A 92 20.25 77.38 -27.17
CA GLY A 92 19.65 77.37 -28.52
C GLY A 92 20.11 76.17 -29.35
N GLN A 93 20.53 76.42 -30.59
CA GLN A 93 20.96 75.38 -31.54
C GLN A 93 22.15 74.53 -31.05
N ARG A 94 22.91 75.04 -30.08
CA ARG A 94 24.14 74.40 -29.57
C ARG A 94 23.91 73.58 -28.30
N ILE A 95 22.69 73.52 -27.78
CA ILE A 95 22.37 72.95 -26.45
C ILE A 95 22.95 71.54 -26.20
N ASN A 96 23.17 70.75 -27.25
CA ASN A 96 23.73 69.40 -27.17
C ASN A 96 25.29 69.35 -27.24
N ILE A 97 25.95 70.49 -27.40
CA ILE A 97 27.42 70.63 -27.38
C ILE A 97 27.92 70.72 -25.94
N ASN A 98 28.16 69.56 -25.34
CA ASN A 98 28.57 69.43 -23.93
C ASN A 98 29.95 68.78 -23.74
N ALA A 99 30.63 68.37 -24.81
CA ALA A 99 31.97 67.82 -24.76
C ALA A 99 32.65 67.94 -26.13
N VAL A 100 33.98 68.00 -26.12
CA VAL A 100 34.84 67.97 -27.31
C VAL A 100 34.45 66.81 -28.24
N GLY A 101 34.43 67.05 -29.56
CA GLY A 101 34.10 66.03 -30.56
C GLY A 101 33.47 66.58 -31.84
N TYR A 102 33.14 65.67 -32.75
CA TYR A 102 32.43 66.01 -33.99
C TYR A 102 30.93 66.22 -33.74
N TYR A 103 30.37 67.21 -34.43
CA TYR A 103 28.95 67.54 -34.40
C TYR A 103 28.40 67.74 -35.81
N ILE A 104 27.18 67.25 -36.05
CA ILE A 104 26.44 67.45 -37.29
C ILE A 104 25.20 68.30 -37.01
N PHE A 105 24.91 69.29 -37.85
CA PHE A 105 23.69 70.07 -37.71
C PHE A 105 22.50 69.29 -38.28
N ASP A 106 21.50 68.98 -37.46
CA ASP A 106 20.34 68.16 -37.86
C ASP A 106 19.22 68.96 -38.54
N GLY A 107 19.41 70.29 -38.70
CA GLY A 107 18.39 71.23 -39.21
C GLY A 107 17.81 72.11 -38.11
N ALA A 108 17.99 71.74 -36.83
CA ALA A 108 17.55 72.52 -35.67
C ALA A 108 18.66 72.66 -34.62
N LEU A 109 19.32 71.55 -34.26
CA LEU A 109 20.32 71.45 -33.21
C LEU A 109 21.61 70.78 -33.73
N TRP A 110 22.72 71.10 -33.08
CA TRP A 110 24.00 70.42 -33.29
C TRP A 110 24.02 69.08 -32.55
N GLN A 111 24.03 67.96 -33.27
CA GLN A 111 24.04 66.61 -32.70
C GLN A 111 25.46 66.05 -32.64
N LYS A 112 25.84 65.52 -31.47
CA LYS A 112 27.15 64.90 -31.31
C LYS A 112 27.24 63.59 -32.10
N ILE A 113 28.29 63.43 -32.89
CA ILE A 113 28.63 62.14 -33.48
C ILE A 113 29.26 61.27 -32.39
N LYS A 114 28.57 60.20 -32.01
CA LYS A 114 29.04 59.26 -30.99
C LYS A 114 29.88 58.17 -31.63
N ILE A 115 31.11 57.98 -31.13
CA ILE A 115 32.07 57.02 -31.69
C ILE A 115 32.09 55.69 -30.89
N ASN A 116 31.38 55.60 -29.75
CA ASN A 116 31.29 54.38 -28.92
C ASN A 116 29.95 54.36 -28.14
N ASP A 117 28.82 54.22 -28.83
CA ASP A 117 27.52 54.21 -28.15
C ASP A 117 27.38 52.95 -27.26
N THR A 118 27.03 53.15 -25.99
CA THR A 118 26.80 52.03 -25.07
C THR A 118 25.36 51.54 -25.28
N ASN A 119 25.23 50.36 -25.89
CA ASN A 119 23.94 49.72 -26.15
C ASN A 119 24.00 48.25 -25.71
N ILE A 120 22.85 47.72 -25.30
CA ILE A 120 22.63 46.31 -24.96
C ILE A 120 22.51 45.46 -26.25
N TYR A 121 21.95 45.99 -27.35
CA TYR A 121 21.83 45.28 -28.64
C TYR A 121 21.61 46.25 -29.82
N ASN A 122 22.41 46.15 -30.88
CA ASN A 122 22.23 46.92 -32.12
C ASN A 122 22.16 46.03 -33.38
N THR A 123 22.94 44.94 -33.44
CA THR A 123 22.94 43.94 -34.50
C THR A 123 23.30 42.56 -33.95
N ASN A 124 22.97 41.48 -34.69
CA ASN A 124 23.45 40.14 -34.38
C ASN A 124 24.97 40.05 -34.61
N GLY A 125 25.70 39.40 -33.71
CA GLY A 125 27.16 39.25 -33.81
C GLY A 125 27.77 38.44 -32.67
N PHE A 126 29.10 38.42 -32.61
CA PHE A 126 29.87 37.73 -31.57
C PHE A 126 30.39 38.72 -30.51
N LEU A 127 30.41 38.28 -29.25
CA LEU A 127 31.16 38.99 -28.20
C LEU A 127 32.65 38.68 -28.34
N THR A 128 33.49 39.71 -28.27
CA THR A 128 34.96 39.56 -28.27
C THR A 128 35.56 39.45 -26.86
N SER A 129 34.75 39.70 -25.83
CA SER A 129 35.09 39.57 -24.40
C SER A 129 33.81 39.48 -23.56
N ALA A 130 33.94 39.03 -22.30
CA ALA A 130 32.82 38.98 -21.36
C ALA A 130 32.29 40.39 -21.05
N ARG A 131 30.97 40.52 -20.89
CA ARG A 131 30.30 41.78 -20.53
C ARG A 131 29.43 41.58 -19.29
N THR A 132 29.35 42.62 -18.47
CA THR A 132 28.45 42.67 -17.32
C THR A 132 27.53 43.88 -17.49
N LEU A 133 26.22 43.66 -17.45
CA LEU A 133 25.22 44.73 -17.36
C LEU A 133 24.91 44.96 -15.88
N THR A 134 25.17 46.17 -15.39
CA THR A 134 24.79 46.59 -14.03
C THR A 134 23.53 47.44 -14.10
N ASN A 135 22.42 46.94 -13.58
CA ASN A 135 21.14 47.66 -13.65
C ASN A 135 21.02 48.83 -12.64
N ASN A 136 22.04 49.07 -11.79
CA ASN A 136 22.10 50.18 -10.82
C ASN A 136 20.82 50.35 -9.96
N GLY A 137 20.23 49.25 -9.50
CA GLY A 137 19.00 49.28 -8.70
C GLY A 137 17.70 49.47 -9.48
N PHE A 138 17.76 49.48 -10.82
CA PHE A 138 16.58 49.50 -11.70
C PHE A 138 16.21 48.09 -12.17
N GLY A 139 14.94 47.89 -12.54
CA GLY A 139 14.50 46.69 -13.21
C GLY A 139 14.83 46.71 -14.71
N LEU A 140 15.02 45.53 -15.31
CA LEU A 140 15.20 45.37 -16.76
C LEU A 140 14.06 44.52 -17.31
N THR A 141 13.43 44.97 -18.39
CA THR A 141 12.34 44.24 -19.05
C THR A 141 12.70 43.95 -20.50
N PHE A 142 12.63 42.68 -20.89
CA PHE A 142 12.49 42.31 -22.29
C PHE A 142 11.01 42.07 -22.58
N LEU A 143 10.43 42.95 -23.40
CA LEU A 143 9.02 42.94 -23.75
C LEU A 143 8.86 42.46 -25.20
N GLY A 144 8.28 41.28 -25.36
CA GLY A 144 7.81 40.77 -26.65
C GLY A 144 6.29 40.93 -26.77
N ALA A 145 5.75 40.62 -27.95
CA ALA A 145 4.30 40.70 -28.19
C ALA A 145 3.46 39.72 -27.33
N SER A 146 4.05 38.59 -26.92
CA SER A 146 3.35 37.54 -26.16
C SER A 146 3.98 37.20 -24.82
N GLN A 147 5.18 37.71 -24.52
CA GLN A 147 5.93 37.40 -23.31
C GLN A 147 6.62 38.65 -22.77
N SER A 148 6.65 38.79 -21.45
CA SER A 148 7.53 39.72 -20.76
C SER A 148 8.46 38.94 -19.83
N THR A 149 9.77 39.21 -19.94
CA THR A 149 10.77 38.74 -18.99
C THR A 149 11.30 39.93 -18.22
N PHE A 150 11.10 39.93 -16.91
CA PHE A 150 11.44 41.03 -16.03
C PHE A 150 12.46 40.56 -14.98
N TRP A 151 13.57 41.27 -14.89
CA TRP A 151 14.55 41.14 -13.81
C TRP A 151 14.33 42.27 -12.81
N ALA A 152 13.93 41.90 -11.59
CA ALA A 152 13.60 42.86 -10.55
C ALA A 152 14.86 43.48 -9.91
N SER A 153 14.74 44.71 -9.40
CA SER A 153 15.83 45.41 -8.73
C SER A 153 16.23 44.80 -7.39
N ASN A 154 15.34 44.04 -6.75
CA ASN A 154 15.54 43.37 -5.47
C ASN A 154 15.84 41.86 -5.60
N GLY A 155 16.13 41.39 -6.82
CA GLY A 155 16.47 40.00 -7.12
C GLY A 155 15.28 39.18 -7.63
N GLY A 156 15.60 38.19 -8.47
CA GLY A 156 14.63 37.30 -9.10
C GLY A 156 14.30 37.65 -10.55
N THR A 157 13.70 36.67 -11.23
CA THR A 157 13.25 36.77 -12.62
C THR A 157 11.79 36.39 -12.68
N THR A 158 10.97 37.23 -13.31
CA THR A 158 9.55 36.95 -13.58
C THR A 158 9.36 36.80 -15.07
N ILE A 159 8.77 35.68 -15.50
CA ILE A 159 8.35 35.46 -16.89
C ILE A 159 6.82 35.47 -16.91
N SER A 160 6.24 36.36 -17.70
CA SER A 160 4.79 36.54 -17.84
C SER A 160 4.34 36.27 -19.27
N GLY A 161 3.29 35.48 -19.44
CA GLY A 161 2.57 35.40 -20.71
C GLY A 161 1.60 36.57 -20.83
N ILE A 162 1.82 37.48 -21.78
CA ILE A 162 1.06 38.73 -21.91
C ILE A 162 0.25 38.83 -23.21
N GLY A 163 0.45 37.93 -24.16
CA GLY A 163 -0.33 37.85 -25.39
C GLY A 163 -1.10 36.53 -25.50
N GLY A 164 -2.14 36.49 -26.33
CA GLY A 164 -2.89 35.27 -26.65
C GLY A 164 -3.31 34.44 -25.43
N SER A 165 -2.87 33.19 -25.36
CA SER A 165 -3.18 32.20 -24.30
C SER A 165 -2.75 32.59 -22.88
N LYS A 166 -1.97 33.68 -22.71
CA LYS A 166 -1.46 34.17 -21.43
C LYS A 166 -0.65 33.15 -20.62
N ARG A 167 -0.21 32.05 -21.24
CA ARG A 167 0.66 31.05 -20.61
C ARG A 167 2.05 31.65 -20.39
N ALA A 168 2.54 31.61 -19.15
CA ALA A 168 3.94 31.85 -18.86
C ALA A 168 4.73 30.55 -19.03
N ASN A 169 5.91 30.62 -19.66
CA ASN A 169 6.75 29.46 -19.85
C ASN A 169 8.26 29.72 -19.75
N LEU A 170 8.98 28.71 -19.26
CA LEU A 170 10.42 28.54 -19.48
C LEU A 170 10.63 27.20 -20.20
N THR A 171 11.46 27.19 -21.24
CA THR A 171 11.79 25.97 -21.98
C THR A 171 13.29 25.83 -22.07
N LEU A 172 13.81 24.73 -21.51
CA LEU A 172 15.19 24.32 -21.65
C LEU A 172 15.25 23.25 -22.72
N ARG A 173 16.07 23.45 -23.75
CA ARG A 173 16.30 22.47 -24.82
C ARG A 173 17.76 22.05 -24.82
N SER A 174 18.00 20.75 -24.92
CA SER A 174 19.31 20.25 -25.30
C SER A 174 19.31 19.94 -26.79
N ASN A 175 20.49 20.01 -27.41
CA ASN A 175 20.63 19.61 -28.81
C ASN A 175 20.27 18.13 -28.97
N ASP A 176 19.78 17.81 -30.16
CA ASP A 176 19.61 16.44 -30.62
C ASP A 176 20.99 15.76 -30.65
N ASN A 177 21.11 14.64 -29.94
CA ASN A 177 22.34 13.86 -29.83
C ASN A 177 22.36 12.64 -30.75
N ASP A 178 21.21 12.16 -31.22
CA ASP A 178 21.11 10.95 -32.05
C ASP A 178 20.83 11.26 -33.53
N SER A 179 20.67 12.54 -33.88
CA SER A 179 20.47 13.07 -35.24
C SER A 179 19.12 12.68 -35.88
N ASN A 180 18.11 12.34 -35.08
CA ASN A 180 16.76 12.04 -35.56
C ASN A 180 15.88 13.31 -35.80
N SER A 181 16.42 14.51 -35.54
CA SER A 181 15.76 15.82 -35.56
C SER A 181 14.75 16.09 -34.43
N ILE A 182 14.81 15.35 -33.33
CA ILE A 182 14.01 15.53 -32.12
C ILE A 182 14.94 15.97 -30.98
N VAL A 183 14.53 17.00 -30.24
CA VAL A 183 15.31 17.55 -29.13
C VAL A 183 14.69 17.17 -27.80
N SER A 184 15.53 16.93 -26.79
CA SER A 184 15.03 16.81 -25.42
C SER A 184 14.67 18.19 -24.88
N SER A 185 13.51 18.30 -24.24
CA SER A 185 13.01 19.56 -23.71
C SER A 185 12.48 19.39 -22.29
N LEU A 186 12.79 20.33 -21.40
CA LEU A 186 12.12 20.53 -20.12
C LEU A 186 11.27 21.81 -20.19
N PHE A 187 9.99 21.67 -19.87
CA PHE A 187 9.00 22.72 -19.89
C PHE A 187 8.53 23.05 -18.47
N LEU A 188 8.56 24.32 -18.11
CA LEU A 188 7.90 24.85 -16.92
C LEU A 188 6.79 25.79 -17.39
N TYR A 189 5.55 25.51 -17.01
CA TYR A 189 4.37 26.28 -17.43
C TYR A 189 3.55 26.77 -16.25
N GLN A 190 2.97 27.96 -16.43
CA GLN A 190 1.83 28.41 -15.65
C GLN A 190 0.74 28.90 -16.61
N ASP A 191 -0.39 28.22 -16.59
CA ASP A 191 -1.59 28.67 -17.29
C ASP A 191 -2.41 29.62 -16.40
N PRO A 192 -3.09 30.62 -16.97
CA PRO A 192 -3.97 31.51 -16.21
C PRO A 192 -5.13 30.70 -15.61
N GLU A 193 -5.26 30.73 -14.28
CA GLU A 193 -6.34 30.05 -13.53
C GLU A 193 -6.42 28.53 -13.77
N ALA A 194 -5.33 27.93 -14.22
CA ALA A 194 -5.24 26.50 -14.51
C ALA A 194 -3.93 25.91 -13.97
N VAL A 195 -3.63 24.67 -14.34
CA VAL A 195 -2.53 23.89 -13.77
C VAL A 195 -1.16 24.50 -14.10
N GLY A 196 -0.32 24.64 -13.08
CA GLY A 196 1.13 24.77 -13.26
C GLY A 196 1.74 23.40 -13.56
N GLN A 197 2.76 23.35 -14.41
CA GLN A 197 3.30 22.08 -14.90
C GLN A 197 4.83 22.10 -14.99
N VAL A 198 5.45 20.93 -14.71
CA VAL A 198 6.86 20.63 -14.97
C VAL A 198 6.90 19.35 -15.80
N LEU A 199 7.29 19.44 -17.07
CA LEU A 199 7.14 18.36 -18.05
C LEU A 199 8.40 18.17 -18.87
N VAL A 200 8.72 16.92 -19.22
CA VAL A 200 9.78 16.60 -20.19
C VAL A 200 9.15 16.10 -21.50
N GLY A 201 9.80 16.35 -22.64
CA GLY A 201 9.32 15.92 -23.97
C GLY A 201 10.45 15.66 -24.96
N GLY A 202 10.07 15.19 -26.16
CA GLY A 202 11.01 14.72 -27.19
C GLY A 202 11.81 13.51 -26.68
N ASP A 203 13.11 13.49 -26.93
CA ASP A 203 14.00 12.36 -26.58
C ASP A 203 14.41 12.30 -25.10
N SER A 204 13.69 13.04 -24.24
CA SER A 204 13.92 12.99 -22.81
C SER A 204 13.61 11.60 -22.26
N ARG A 205 14.55 10.99 -21.53
CA ARG A 205 14.41 9.63 -20.96
C ARG A 205 13.79 9.59 -19.55
N GLY A 206 13.49 10.76 -18.97
CA GLY A 206 12.87 10.88 -17.66
C GLY A 206 12.94 12.29 -17.09
N LEU A 207 12.26 12.50 -15.96
CA LEU A 207 12.35 13.70 -15.12
C LEU A 207 12.81 13.27 -13.73
N SER A 208 13.92 13.82 -13.26
CA SER A 208 14.40 13.59 -11.89
C SER A 208 14.04 14.80 -11.02
N LEU A 209 13.36 14.55 -9.91
CA LEU A 209 13.07 15.54 -8.86
C LEU A 209 13.71 15.03 -7.56
N GLY A 210 14.73 15.74 -7.06
CA GLY A 210 15.47 15.25 -5.91
C GLY A 210 16.59 16.15 -5.44
N SER A 211 17.20 15.76 -4.33
CA SER A 211 18.46 16.29 -3.83
C SER A 211 19.63 15.46 -4.35
N THR A 212 20.74 16.12 -4.65
CA THR A 212 21.99 15.46 -5.06
C THR A 212 23.18 16.26 -4.55
N SER A 213 24.27 15.57 -4.19
CA SER A 213 25.52 16.19 -3.73
C SER A 213 25.36 17.17 -2.56
N THR A 214 24.44 16.89 -1.63
CA THR A 214 24.20 17.73 -0.45
C THR A 214 25.15 17.36 0.69
N THR A 215 25.63 18.35 1.46
CA THR A 215 26.49 18.12 2.63
C THR A 215 25.70 17.66 3.86
N GLN A 216 24.37 17.82 3.84
CA GLN A 216 23.45 17.41 4.90
C GLN A 216 22.29 16.60 4.30
N PRO A 217 21.59 15.76 5.10
CA PRO A 217 20.38 15.07 4.65
C PRO A 217 19.33 16.05 4.12
N ALA A 218 18.92 15.86 2.86
CA ALA A 218 18.02 16.76 2.16
C ALA A 218 16.80 15.96 1.63
N PRO A 219 15.68 15.92 2.36
CA PRO A 219 14.48 15.22 1.91
C PRO A 219 13.79 15.96 0.76
N VAL A 220 12.93 15.25 0.03
CA VAL A 220 12.02 15.82 -0.97
C VAL A 220 10.61 15.88 -0.40
N THR A 221 10.04 17.07 -0.33
CA THR A 221 8.72 17.29 0.29
C THR A 221 7.72 17.78 -0.74
N PHE A 222 6.54 17.18 -0.74
CA PHE A 222 5.38 17.63 -1.52
C PHE A 222 4.36 18.29 -0.60
N MET A 223 4.01 19.53 -0.93
CA MET A 223 3.13 20.37 -0.13
C MET A 223 1.88 20.74 -0.91
N THR A 224 0.74 20.81 -0.22
CA THR A 224 -0.50 21.33 -0.80
C THR A 224 -1.13 22.37 0.12
N SER A 225 -1.78 23.35 -0.48
CA SER A 225 -2.62 24.33 0.22
C SER A 225 -4.09 23.94 0.07
N THR A 226 -4.90 24.27 1.07
CA THR A 226 -6.36 24.16 1.00
C THR A 226 -7.02 25.26 0.16
N GLY A 227 -6.21 26.17 -0.42
CA GLY A 227 -6.70 27.36 -1.11
C GLY A 227 -6.93 28.54 -0.16
N SER A 228 -7.59 29.60 -0.64
CA SER A 228 -7.90 30.81 0.12
C SER A 228 -6.67 31.48 0.76
N ASN A 229 -5.55 31.52 0.03
CA ASN A 229 -4.26 32.04 0.50
C ASN A 229 -3.66 31.30 1.71
N ALA A 230 -4.12 30.09 2.03
CA ALA A 230 -3.50 29.27 3.06
C ALA A 230 -2.08 28.84 2.62
N ASN A 231 -1.15 28.83 3.56
CA ASN A 231 0.19 28.26 3.32
C ASN A 231 0.08 26.77 2.99
N GLY A 232 0.92 26.30 2.08
CA GLY A 232 1.07 24.88 1.81
C GLY A 232 1.54 24.13 3.05
N THR A 233 1.06 22.89 3.24
CA THR A 233 1.54 21.97 4.28
C THR A 233 2.03 20.68 3.64
N GLN A 234 3.04 20.04 4.22
CA GLN A 234 3.55 18.74 3.75
C GLN A 234 2.42 17.72 3.73
N LYS A 235 2.25 17.01 2.61
CA LYS A 235 1.34 15.85 2.50
C LYS A 235 2.08 14.55 2.21
N MET A 236 3.25 14.64 1.58
CA MET A 236 4.11 13.52 1.28
C MET A 236 5.56 13.94 1.41
N ILE A 237 6.41 13.05 1.91
CA ILE A 237 7.85 13.26 2.04
C ILE A 237 8.61 11.99 1.63
N LEU A 238 9.62 12.14 0.80
CA LEU A 238 10.68 11.16 0.65
C LEU A 238 11.85 11.58 1.53
N THR A 239 12.04 10.86 2.63
CA THR A 239 13.12 11.14 3.58
C THR A 239 14.49 10.82 2.99
N ALA A 240 15.55 11.39 3.56
CA ALA A 240 16.92 11.11 3.13
C ALA A 240 17.36 9.65 3.33
N SER A 241 16.67 8.88 4.20
CA SER A 241 16.86 7.44 4.38
C SER A 241 16.09 6.58 3.37
N GLY A 242 15.38 7.22 2.42
CA GLY A 242 14.60 6.54 1.38
C GLY A 242 13.29 5.94 1.89
N ASN A 243 12.73 6.46 2.97
CA ASN A 243 11.38 6.12 3.43
C ASN A 243 10.36 7.13 2.90
N LEU A 244 9.22 6.62 2.41
CA LEU A 244 8.11 7.42 1.92
C LEU A 244 7.05 7.60 3.01
N GLY A 245 6.89 8.82 3.48
CA GLY A 245 5.83 9.20 4.42
C GLY A 245 4.67 9.87 3.71
N ILE A 246 3.46 9.39 3.96
CA ILE A 246 2.19 10.10 3.72
C ILE A 246 1.72 10.61 5.09
N THR A 247 2.47 11.56 5.64
CA THR A 247 2.33 12.01 7.04
C THR A 247 2.49 13.53 7.16
N LEU A 248 1.82 14.10 8.16
CA LEU A 248 1.97 15.50 8.56
C LEU A 248 2.90 15.58 9.78
N ASN A 249 4.06 16.23 9.64
CA ASN A 249 4.93 16.63 10.75
C ASN A 249 5.34 15.50 11.71
N GLN A 250 5.55 14.29 11.19
CA GLN A 250 5.99 13.13 11.98
C GLN A 250 7.22 12.47 11.37
N THR A 251 7.98 11.78 12.22
CA THR A 251 9.14 10.97 11.81
C THR A 251 8.63 9.74 11.06
N VAL A 252 9.16 9.49 9.87
CA VAL A 252 8.79 8.36 9.01
C VAL A 252 9.59 7.12 9.42
N THR A 253 8.92 6.09 9.92
CA THR A 253 9.58 4.91 10.52
C THR A 253 9.75 3.75 9.54
N GLU A 254 8.76 3.49 8.68
CA GLU A 254 8.77 2.39 7.71
C GLU A 254 9.02 2.87 6.28
N LYS A 255 9.33 1.94 5.36
CA LYS A 255 9.57 2.26 3.94
C LYS A 255 8.38 2.95 3.27
N LEU A 256 7.18 2.56 3.66
CA LEU A 256 5.94 3.25 3.39
C LEU A 256 5.22 3.43 4.72
N ASP A 257 5.06 4.67 5.14
CA ASP A 257 4.41 5.06 6.39
C ASP A 257 3.21 5.96 6.04
N VAL A 258 2.02 5.56 6.47
CA VAL A 258 0.76 6.25 6.15
C VAL A 258 0.06 6.63 7.44
N ASN A 259 0.04 7.92 7.75
CA ASN A 259 -0.74 8.46 8.85
C ASN A 259 -2.18 8.70 8.37
N GLY A 260 -2.96 7.61 8.36
CA GLY A 260 -4.34 7.58 7.91
C GLY A 260 -4.78 6.16 7.48
N ILE A 261 -6.02 6.03 7.02
CA ILE A 261 -6.55 4.76 6.53
C ILE A 261 -6.19 4.60 5.05
N THR A 262 -5.49 3.51 4.71
CA THR A 262 -5.15 3.18 3.33
C THR A 262 -6.26 2.36 2.67
N ARG A 263 -6.75 2.80 1.51
CA ARG A 263 -7.65 2.00 0.65
C ARG A 263 -6.88 1.42 -0.54
N VAL A 264 -6.71 0.10 -0.57
CA VAL A 264 -6.22 -0.63 -1.75
C VAL A 264 -7.40 -1.11 -2.56
N ARG A 265 -7.59 -0.59 -3.79
CA ARG A 265 -8.82 -0.83 -4.57
C ARG A 265 -8.89 -2.20 -5.23
N ILE A 266 -7.75 -2.77 -5.62
CA ILE A 266 -7.66 -4.05 -6.34
C ILE A 266 -6.69 -4.93 -5.56
N LEU A 267 -7.19 -6.07 -5.09
CA LEU A 267 -6.41 -7.14 -4.49
C LEU A 267 -6.79 -8.45 -5.19
N PRO A 268 -5.83 -9.25 -5.66
CA PRO A 268 -6.15 -10.51 -6.32
C PRO A 268 -6.74 -11.52 -5.34
N LEU A 269 -7.75 -12.28 -5.77
CA LEU A 269 -8.26 -13.42 -5.01
C LEU A 269 -7.23 -14.56 -5.10
N ASN A 270 -7.05 -15.31 -4.01
CA ASN A 270 -6.19 -16.50 -4.05
C ASN A 270 -6.63 -17.47 -5.15
N GLY A 271 -5.71 -17.87 -6.02
CA GLY A 271 -5.94 -18.73 -7.18
C GLY A 271 -6.30 -18.01 -8.48
N SER A 272 -6.44 -16.68 -8.49
CA SER A 272 -6.69 -15.93 -9.73
C SER A 272 -5.51 -16.05 -10.70
N ALA A 273 -5.75 -16.64 -11.88
CA ALA A 273 -4.80 -16.67 -12.99
C ALA A 273 -4.59 -15.25 -13.56
N ASN A 274 -3.42 -15.00 -14.17
CA ASN A 274 -3.12 -13.73 -14.86
C ASN A 274 -3.36 -12.49 -13.99
N ALA A 275 -2.97 -12.56 -12.71
CA ALA A 275 -3.35 -11.58 -11.70
C ALA A 275 -2.20 -10.66 -11.26
N ILE A 276 -0.94 -11.07 -11.45
CA ILE A 276 0.23 -10.32 -10.97
C ILE A 276 1.34 -10.25 -12.03
N ASN A 277 2.13 -9.16 -11.99
CA ASN A 277 3.27 -8.90 -12.88
C ASN A 277 4.61 -9.38 -12.27
N THR A 278 4.60 -10.42 -11.44
CA THR A 278 5.82 -10.90 -10.77
C THR A 278 6.03 -12.35 -11.14
N THR A 279 7.17 -12.67 -11.77
CA THR A 279 7.54 -14.03 -12.15
C THR A 279 7.70 -14.92 -10.91
N PRO A 280 7.69 -16.26 -11.05
CA PRO A 280 7.96 -17.17 -9.94
C PRO A 280 9.33 -16.95 -9.26
N SER A 281 10.27 -16.32 -9.96
CA SER A 281 11.59 -15.93 -9.45
C SER A 281 11.62 -14.55 -8.76
N GLY A 282 10.51 -13.81 -8.71
CA GLY A 282 10.42 -12.50 -8.08
C GLY A 282 10.76 -11.31 -8.99
N ASN A 283 11.02 -11.54 -10.29
CA ASN A 283 11.33 -10.48 -11.25
C ASN A 283 10.05 -9.87 -11.84
N LEU A 284 10.17 -8.68 -12.45
CA LEU A 284 9.08 -8.05 -13.19
C LEU A 284 8.70 -8.87 -14.43
N SER A 285 7.42 -9.16 -14.59
CA SER A 285 6.82 -9.67 -15.83
C SER A 285 6.30 -8.51 -16.69
N SER A 286 6.32 -8.68 -18.02
CA SER A 286 5.82 -7.69 -18.98
C SER A 286 4.28 -7.63 -19.06
N ALA A 287 3.59 -8.59 -18.45
CA ALA A 287 2.14 -8.63 -18.34
C ALA A 287 1.69 -9.34 -17.05
N GLN A 288 0.42 -9.23 -16.69
CA GLN A 288 -0.15 -10.00 -15.59
C GLN A 288 -0.42 -11.42 -16.09
N ASP A 289 0.60 -12.28 -16.06
CA ASP A 289 0.56 -13.62 -16.63
C ASP A 289 0.77 -14.74 -15.60
N GLN A 290 0.91 -14.37 -14.32
CA GLN A 290 1.08 -15.31 -13.22
C GLN A 290 -0.18 -15.44 -12.38
N THR A 291 -0.42 -16.66 -11.90
CA THR A 291 -1.47 -16.95 -10.91
C THR A 291 -1.07 -16.40 -9.55
N PHE A 292 -1.97 -15.67 -8.89
CA PHE A 292 -1.77 -15.24 -7.51
C PHE A 292 -2.04 -16.42 -6.56
N THR A 293 -0.98 -16.98 -5.97
CA THR A 293 -1.07 -18.05 -4.97
C THR A 293 -0.70 -17.51 -3.60
N ALA A 294 -1.70 -17.25 -2.77
CA ALA A 294 -1.50 -16.83 -1.39
C ALA A 294 -0.83 -17.96 -0.58
N THR A 295 0.21 -17.61 0.17
CA THR A 295 0.93 -18.56 1.06
C THR A 295 0.89 -18.12 2.52
N ARG A 296 0.39 -16.91 2.78
CA ARG A 296 0.48 -16.21 4.06
C ARG A 296 -0.77 -15.34 4.25
N THR A 297 -1.18 -15.17 5.49
CA THR A 297 -2.15 -14.14 5.89
C THR A 297 -1.41 -12.89 6.36
N VAL A 298 -1.75 -11.73 5.80
CA VAL A 298 -1.23 -10.43 6.24
C VAL A 298 -1.90 -10.04 7.55
N VAL A 299 -1.10 -9.60 8.51
CA VAL A 299 -1.55 -9.14 9.84
C VAL A 299 -0.86 -7.82 10.16
N ALA A 300 -1.31 -7.11 11.20
CA ALA A 300 -0.66 -5.92 11.70
C ALA A 300 -0.36 -6.06 13.21
N ASP A 301 0.73 -5.47 13.68
CA ASP A 301 1.02 -5.36 15.10
C ASP A 301 0.31 -4.15 15.75
N THR A 302 0.57 -3.89 17.04
CA THR A 302 -0.01 -2.76 17.77
C THR A 302 0.42 -1.40 17.23
N ASN A 303 1.52 -1.31 16.48
CA ASN A 303 2.00 -0.09 15.85
C ASN A 303 1.45 0.09 14.42
N GLY A 304 0.67 -0.87 13.92
CA GLY A 304 0.13 -0.86 12.55
C GLY A 304 1.10 -1.33 11.48
N VAL A 305 2.26 -1.91 11.85
CA VAL A 305 3.24 -2.44 10.90
C VAL A 305 2.75 -3.77 10.34
N LEU A 306 2.70 -3.89 9.02
CA LEU A 306 2.25 -5.10 8.35
C LEU A 306 3.30 -6.22 8.46
N GLY A 307 2.86 -7.38 8.96
CA GLY A 307 3.60 -8.62 9.00
C GLY A 307 2.81 -9.77 8.36
N TYR A 308 3.26 -10.99 8.59
CA TYR A 308 2.55 -12.18 8.13
C TYR A 308 2.65 -13.33 9.13
N ILE A 309 1.66 -14.21 9.10
CA ILE A 309 1.71 -15.53 9.74
C ILE A 309 1.97 -16.61 8.69
N ASN A 310 2.60 -17.71 9.10
CA ASN A 310 2.95 -18.80 8.19
C ASN A 310 1.69 -19.61 7.82
N GLY A 311 1.45 -19.79 6.53
CA GLY A 311 0.25 -20.44 6.01
C GLY A 311 -0.96 -19.51 5.90
N ILE A 312 -2.04 -20.07 5.34
CA ILE A 312 -3.38 -19.47 5.37
C ILE A 312 -4.08 -20.05 6.60
N LEU A 313 -4.74 -19.22 7.40
CA LEU A 313 -5.53 -19.70 8.54
C LEU A 313 -6.56 -20.74 8.07
N ALA A 314 -6.35 -22.00 8.43
CA ALA A 314 -7.34 -23.05 8.25
C ALA A 314 -8.46 -22.88 9.30
N GLY A 315 -9.69 -23.22 8.94
CA GLY A 315 -10.84 -23.09 9.83
C GLY A 315 -10.72 -23.92 11.12
N GLN A 316 -11.63 -23.69 12.08
CA GLN A 316 -11.67 -24.41 13.36
C GLN A 316 -11.70 -25.94 13.13
N PRO A 317 -11.22 -26.76 14.09
CA PRO A 317 -11.09 -28.21 13.93
C PRO A 317 -12.42 -29.00 13.93
N TRP A 318 -13.58 -28.34 14.08
CA TRP A 318 -14.92 -28.96 13.97
C TRP A 318 -15.71 -28.30 12.84
N ASN A 319 -16.69 -29.01 12.28
CA ASN A 319 -17.50 -28.54 11.16
C ASN A 319 -18.85 -27.98 11.63
N ASN A 320 -19.47 -27.14 10.80
CA ASN A 320 -20.86 -26.75 10.92
C ASN A 320 -21.75 -27.89 10.40
N VAL A 321 -22.79 -28.24 11.18
CA VAL A 321 -23.75 -29.31 10.86
C VAL A 321 -24.50 -29.03 9.54
N ALA A 322 -24.79 -27.77 9.23
CA ALA A 322 -25.64 -27.40 8.11
C ALA A 322 -24.95 -27.55 6.74
N ASP A 323 -23.63 -27.35 6.69
CA ASP A 323 -22.88 -27.22 5.42
C ASP A 323 -21.64 -28.12 5.32
N ASN A 324 -21.30 -28.87 6.38
CA ASN A 324 -20.10 -29.70 6.48
C ASN A 324 -18.77 -28.94 6.28
N THR A 325 -18.74 -27.62 6.49
CA THR A 325 -17.53 -26.79 6.41
C THR A 325 -16.99 -26.45 7.79
N SER A 326 -15.70 -26.06 7.89
CA SER A 326 -15.10 -25.70 9.18
C SER A 326 -15.85 -24.58 9.88
N ALA A 327 -16.15 -24.77 11.16
CA ALA A 327 -16.87 -23.81 11.96
C ALA A 327 -16.09 -22.49 12.09
N THR A 328 -16.83 -21.39 12.15
CA THR A 328 -16.29 -20.03 12.32
C THR A 328 -16.73 -19.38 13.64
N ALA A 329 -17.64 -20.01 14.38
CA ALA A 329 -18.17 -19.55 15.66
C ALA A 329 -18.21 -20.69 16.69
N ASN A 330 -18.04 -20.34 17.96
CA ASN A 330 -18.08 -21.24 19.11
C ASN A 330 -19.51 -21.54 19.61
N THR A 331 -20.53 -20.95 18.99
CA THR A 331 -21.95 -21.21 19.30
C THR A 331 -22.54 -22.36 18.49
N HIS A 332 -21.80 -22.89 17.51
CA HIS A 332 -22.23 -24.06 16.75
C HIS A 332 -21.99 -25.34 17.54
N ASN A 333 -22.87 -26.32 17.33
CA ASN A 333 -22.68 -27.67 17.84
C ASN A 333 -21.32 -28.22 17.39
N ILE A 334 -20.65 -28.98 18.26
CA ILE A 334 -19.44 -29.71 17.90
C ILE A 334 -19.85 -30.86 16.99
N TYR A 335 -19.74 -30.67 15.68
CA TYR A 335 -19.95 -31.72 14.69
C TYR A 335 -18.60 -32.20 14.17
N GLN A 336 -18.19 -33.39 14.65
CA GLN A 336 -16.98 -34.06 14.23
C GLN A 336 -17.35 -35.24 13.32
N MET A 337 -16.76 -35.25 12.12
CA MET A 337 -16.93 -36.34 11.15
C MET A 337 -15.98 -37.52 11.42
N GLY A 338 -15.02 -37.33 12.32
CA GLY A 338 -14.08 -38.34 12.79
C GLY A 338 -14.41 -38.82 14.21
N LYS A 339 -13.56 -39.69 14.73
CA LYS A 339 -13.67 -40.19 16.12
C LYS A 339 -13.25 -39.10 17.12
N ILE A 340 -13.96 -39.00 18.22
CA ILE A 340 -13.68 -38.11 19.35
C ILE A 340 -12.93 -38.89 20.42
N GLY A 341 -11.68 -38.53 20.67
CA GLY A 341 -10.88 -39.06 21.78
C GLY A 341 -10.76 -38.04 22.90
N ILE A 342 -11.31 -38.35 24.08
CA ILE A 342 -11.08 -37.54 25.30
C ILE A 342 -10.03 -38.28 26.13
N MET A 343 -8.87 -37.64 26.31
CA MET A 343 -7.66 -38.21 26.95
C MET A 343 -7.12 -39.48 26.28
N THR A 344 -7.35 -39.66 24.98
CA THR A 344 -6.79 -40.74 24.16
C THR A 344 -6.53 -40.24 22.74
N ASN A 345 -5.37 -40.61 22.18
CA ASN A 345 -4.99 -40.30 20.80
C ASN A 345 -5.32 -41.43 19.80
N ASN A 346 -5.90 -42.54 20.27
CA ASN A 346 -6.30 -43.67 19.43
C ASN A 346 -7.71 -44.18 19.81
N PRO A 347 -8.77 -43.38 19.54
CA PRO A 347 -10.13 -43.78 19.85
C PRO A 347 -10.57 -45.00 19.03
N THR A 348 -11.09 -46.03 19.70
CA THR A 348 -11.59 -47.24 19.03
C THR A 348 -13.04 -47.09 18.55
N GLY A 349 -13.86 -46.28 19.23
CA GLY A 349 -15.23 -45.91 18.84
C GLY A 349 -15.37 -44.44 18.40
N LEU A 350 -16.58 -44.04 17.96
CA LEU A 350 -16.89 -42.66 17.56
C LEU A 350 -16.71 -41.66 18.71
N LEU A 351 -17.04 -42.06 19.95
CA LEU A 351 -16.64 -41.37 21.18
C LEU A 351 -15.91 -42.38 22.05
N ASN A 352 -14.66 -42.10 22.41
CA ASN A 352 -13.88 -42.91 23.34
C ASN A 352 -13.32 -42.01 24.44
N ILE A 353 -13.78 -42.23 25.67
CA ILE A 353 -13.29 -41.51 26.84
C ILE A 353 -12.42 -42.46 27.65
N TYR A 354 -11.15 -42.11 27.82
CA TYR A 354 -10.19 -42.92 28.54
C TYR A 354 -9.60 -42.12 29.69
N ASN A 355 -9.67 -42.64 30.91
CA ASN A 355 -9.07 -42.00 32.06
C ASN A 355 -7.97 -42.90 32.65
N ASN A 356 -6.73 -42.40 32.66
CA ASN A 356 -5.54 -43.05 33.21
C ASN A 356 -4.97 -42.28 34.42
N SER A 357 -5.74 -41.34 34.97
CA SER A 357 -5.33 -40.48 36.08
C SER A 357 -6.32 -40.63 37.24
N SER A 358 -5.92 -40.24 38.46
CA SER A 358 -6.72 -40.32 39.69
C SER A 358 -7.96 -39.41 39.72
N LEU A 359 -8.43 -38.91 38.58
CA LEU A 359 -9.68 -38.16 38.47
C LEU A 359 -10.85 -39.15 38.43
N THR A 360 -11.93 -38.81 39.13
CA THR A 360 -12.84 -39.78 39.75
C THR A 360 -13.81 -40.48 38.80
N ASN A 361 -14.03 -40.00 37.56
CA ASN A 361 -14.93 -40.65 36.59
C ASN A 361 -14.47 -40.44 35.13
N ALA A 362 -14.68 -41.44 34.27
CA ALA A 362 -14.46 -41.31 32.81
C ALA A 362 -15.66 -40.67 32.09
N LEU A 363 -16.88 -40.83 32.62
CA LEU A 363 -18.08 -40.17 32.11
C LEU A 363 -19.02 -39.89 33.28
N THR A 364 -19.46 -38.64 33.40
CA THR A 364 -20.54 -38.24 34.29
C THR A 364 -21.67 -37.68 33.44
N VAL A 365 -22.87 -38.21 33.61
CA VAL A 365 -24.10 -37.65 33.05
C VAL A 365 -24.83 -37.02 34.21
N GLU A 366 -24.81 -35.70 34.28
CA GLU A 366 -25.48 -34.92 35.33
C GLU A 366 -26.68 -34.21 34.74
N SER A 367 -27.85 -34.47 35.31
CA SER A 367 -29.10 -33.81 34.97
C SER A 367 -29.57 -33.06 36.21
N ASP A 368 -29.48 -31.73 36.17
CA ASP A 368 -29.75 -30.83 37.30
C ASP A 368 -31.23 -30.38 37.38
N ASN A 369 -32.04 -30.81 36.41
CA ASN A 369 -33.47 -30.53 36.32
C ASN A 369 -33.79 -29.01 36.30
N ALA A 370 -32.89 -28.17 35.75
CA ALA A 370 -33.05 -26.71 35.72
C ALA A 370 -34.05 -26.18 34.65
N GLY A 371 -35.11 -26.93 34.33
CA GLY A 371 -36.11 -26.59 33.31
C GLY A 371 -37.54 -27.04 33.67
N SER A 372 -38.55 -26.49 33.00
CA SER A 372 -39.96 -26.59 33.42
C SER A 372 -40.69 -27.88 33.05
N ASP A 373 -40.05 -28.86 32.40
CA ASP A 373 -40.65 -30.18 32.12
C ASP A 373 -39.57 -31.23 31.80
N ALA A 374 -39.82 -32.46 32.27
CA ALA A 374 -39.18 -33.76 31.95
C ALA A 374 -38.07 -34.24 32.92
N GLY A 375 -38.20 -35.53 33.29
CA GLY A 375 -37.35 -36.20 34.26
C GLY A 375 -35.88 -36.35 33.84
N ASN A 376 -35.04 -36.70 34.82
CA ASN A 376 -33.62 -36.98 34.62
C ASN A 376 -33.43 -38.39 34.04
N ASP A 377 -33.59 -38.51 32.73
CA ASP A 377 -33.59 -39.79 32.03
C ASP A 377 -32.31 -40.03 31.22
N SER A 378 -31.88 -41.30 31.16
CA SER A 378 -30.89 -41.79 30.20
C SER A 378 -31.56 -42.80 29.27
N TYR A 379 -31.77 -42.41 28.02
CA TYR A 379 -32.43 -43.25 27.02
C TYR A 379 -31.45 -44.05 26.20
N PHE A 380 -31.76 -45.33 25.97
CA PHE A 380 -31.07 -46.18 25.01
C PHE A 380 -32.08 -46.68 23.98
N TYR A 381 -31.95 -46.25 22.72
CA TYR A 381 -32.85 -46.65 21.64
C TYR A 381 -32.17 -47.63 20.69
N GLY A 382 -32.90 -48.68 20.29
CA GLY A 382 -32.51 -49.60 19.23
C GLY A 382 -33.41 -49.44 18.02
N TYR A 383 -32.82 -49.25 16.83
CA TYR A 383 -33.55 -49.14 15.57
C TYR A 383 -32.92 -50.08 14.52
N GLY A 384 -33.72 -50.56 13.56
CA GLY A 384 -33.23 -51.41 12.47
C GLY A 384 -33.19 -52.90 12.81
N THR A 385 -32.20 -53.61 12.27
CA THR A 385 -32.08 -55.09 12.40
C THR A 385 -31.57 -55.55 13.77
N SER A 386 -30.96 -54.66 14.56
CA SER A 386 -30.64 -54.89 15.96
C SER A 386 -31.45 -53.92 16.83
N LYS A 387 -32.41 -54.44 17.60
CA LYS A 387 -33.40 -53.66 18.37
C LYS A 387 -33.17 -53.70 19.87
N THR A 388 -32.05 -54.28 20.32
CA THR A 388 -31.78 -54.57 21.73
C THR A 388 -30.67 -53.64 22.24
N PRO A 389 -30.99 -52.42 22.70
CA PRO A 389 -30.02 -51.64 23.45
C PRO A 389 -29.60 -52.40 24.72
N GLY A 390 -28.33 -52.32 25.08
CA GLY A 390 -27.79 -53.01 26.25
C GLY A 390 -26.82 -52.13 27.03
N LEU A 391 -26.83 -52.31 28.35
CA LEU A 391 -25.80 -51.80 29.24
C LEU A 391 -24.91 -52.98 29.65
N PHE A 392 -23.68 -52.99 29.13
CA PHE A 392 -22.74 -54.08 29.37
C PHE A 392 -21.72 -53.66 30.43
N PHE A 393 -21.64 -54.45 31.50
CA PHE A 393 -20.57 -54.35 32.48
C PHE A 393 -19.59 -55.49 32.24
N LEU A 394 -18.40 -55.16 31.75
CA LEU A 394 -17.36 -56.12 31.40
C LEU A 394 -16.12 -55.83 32.24
N SER A 395 -15.60 -56.85 32.90
CA SER A 395 -14.42 -56.75 33.75
C SER A 395 -13.41 -57.81 33.35
N ALA A 396 -12.14 -57.47 33.53
CA ALA A 396 -11.02 -58.39 33.46
C ALA A 396 -10.01 -57.96 34.54
N ASN A 397 -9.20 -58.90 35.01
CA ASN A 397 -8.06 -58.54 35.84
C ASN A 397 -6.96 -57.89 34.95
N GLY A 398 -5.96 -57.24 35.54
CA GLY A 398 -4.86 -56.62 34.79
C GLY A 398 -5.20 -55.24 34.23
N THR A 399 -4.67 -54.90 33.05
CA THR A 399 -4.90 -53.58 32.41
C THR A 399 -5.56 -53.74 31.04
N LYS A 400 -6.09 -52.66 30.47
CA LYS A 400 -6.61 -52.66 29.09
C LYS A 400 -5.60 -53.18 28.06
N ALA A 401 -4.31 -52.90 28.25
CA ALA A 401 -3.24 -53.33 27.35
C ALA A 401 -2.81 -54.80 27.58
N SER A 402 -3.12 -55.37 28.74
CA SER A 402 -2.77 -56.74 29.11
C SER A 402 -3.82 -57.30 30.09
N PRO A 403 -5.01 -57.67 29.58
CA PRO A 403 -6.06 -58.23 30.41
C PRO A 403 -5.70 -59.65 30.86
N THR A 404 -6.17 -60.04 32.05
CA THR A 404 -5.98 -61.37 32.64
C THR A 404 -7.32 -61.93 33.11
N ILE A 405 -7.40 -63.25 33.24
CA ILE A 405 -8.64 -63.98 33.54
C ILE A 405 -9.23 -63.57 34.90
N LEU A 406 -10.57 -63.58 35.01
CA LEU A 406 -11.29 -63.42 36.27
C LEU A 406 -11.18 -64.69 37.12
N GLY A 407 -11.11 -64.54 38.43
CA GLY A 407 -11.21 -65.64 39.40
C GLY A 407 -12.59 -65.72 40.06
N THR A 408 -12.85 -66.84 40.72
CA THR A 408 -14.08 -67.08 41.50
C THR A 408 -14.32 -65.95 42.51
N GLY A 409 -15.55 -65.44 42.56
CA GLY A 409 -15.99 -64.34 43.42
C GLY A 409 -15.65 -62.93 42.90
N ASN A 410 -14.97 -62.80 41.75
CA ASN A 410 -14.70 -61.49 41.17
C ASN A 410 -16.01 -60.83 40.70
N LEU A 411 -16.25 -59.58 41.12
CA LEU A 411 -17.39 -58.80 40.67
C LEU A 411 -17.16 -58.35 39.22
N MET A 412 -18.15 -58.57 38.35
CA MET A 412 -18.08 -58.17 36.94
C MET A 412 -18.69 -56.79 36.70
N GLY A 413 -19.64 -56.40 37.55
CA GLY A 413 -20.34 -55.13 37.48
C GLY A 413 -21.55 -55.10 38.41
N GLU A 414 -22.03 -53.88 38.67
CA GLU A 414 -23.15 -53.63 39.57
C GLU A 414 -23.98 -52.44 39.07
N TYR A 415 -25.30 -52.60 39.13
CA TYR A 415 -26.24 -51.50 39.04
C TYR A 415 -26.57 -51.04 40.45
N ASN A 416 -26.08 -49.84 40.80
CA ASN A 416 -26.16 -49.26 42.13
C ASN A 416 -27.31 -48.26 42.23
N PHE A 417 -28.06 -48.33 43.33
CA PHE A 417 -29.05 -47.34 43.73
C PHE A 417 -28.53 -46.63 44.97
N GLY A 418 -28.20 -45.35 44.82
CA GLY A 418 -27.69 -44.49 45.88
C GLY A 418 -28.64 -43.35 46.25
N GLY A 419 -28.24 -42.57 47.26
CA GLY A 419 -28.98 -41.39 47.70
C GLY A 419 -28.13 -40.49 48.57
N TYR A 420 -28.56 -39.23 48.71
CA TYR A 420 -27.94 -38.29 49.63
C TYR A 420 -28.54 -38.44 51.03
N LEU A 421 -27.70 -38.85 51.99
CA LEU A 421 -28.07 -38.98 53.40
C LEU A 421 -27.54 -37.78 54.19
N SER A 422 -27.88 -37.70 55.48
CA SER A 422 -27.37 -36.64 56.36
C SER A 422 -25.84 -36.61 56.49
N SER A 423 -25.17 -37.74 56.22
CA SER A 423 -23.70 -37.87 56.20
C SER A 423 -23.08 -37.68 54.81
N GLY A 424 -23.87 -37.30 53.79
CA GLY A 424 -23.42 -37.13 52.41
C GLY A 424 -23.94 -38.20 51.43
N TRP A 425 -23.36 -38.23 50.23
CA TRP A 425 -23.71 -39.21 49.20
C TRP A 425 -23.35 -40.64 49.64
N ASN A 426 -24.31 -41.54 49.51
CA ASN A 426 -24.11 -42.97 49.65
C ASN A 426 -24.50 -43.64 48.33
N TYR A 427 -23.54 -44.35 47.71
CA TYR A 427 -23.71 -44.89 46.36
C TYR A 427 -24.22 -46.34 46.33
N SER A 428 -24.40 -47.02 47.48
CA SER A 428 -24.71 -48.46 47.52
C SER A 428 -25.78 -48.81 48.55
N LEU A 429 -26.92 -48.11 48.52
CA LEU A 429 -28.05 -48.38 49.41
C LEU A 429 -28.78 -49.67 49.01
N ALA A 430 -29.01 -49.86 47.71
CA ALA A 430 -29.49 -51.10 47.11
C ALA A 430 -28.74 -51.35 45.81
N SER A 431 -28.67 -52.60 45.38
CA SER A 431 -27.99 -52.91 44.12
C SER A 431 -28.36 -54.28 43.55
N VAL A 432 -28.06 -54.43 42.27
CA VAL A 432 -28.05 -55.71 41.57
C VAL A 432 -26.65 -55.89 40.99
N ARG A 433 -25.93 -56.95 41.40
CA ARG A 433 -24.55 -57.18 40.95
C ARG A 433 -24.30 -58.59 40.45
N GLY A 434 -23.48 -58.68 39.41
CA GLY A 434 -23.02 -59.94 38.85
C GLY A 434 -21.63 -60.30 39.39
N ALA A 435 -21.46 -61.55 39.80
CA ALA A 435 -20.17 -62.10 40.18
C ALA A 435 -19.82 -63.28 39.29
N TYR A 436 -18.54 -63.39 38.93
CA TYR A 436 -18.00 -64.55 38.25
C TYR A 436 -17.67 -65.62 39.29
N ASP A 437 -18.23 -66.81 39.16
CA ASP A 437 -18.04 -67.93 40.09
C ASP A 437 -17.21 -69.07 39.48
N GLY A 438 -16.76 -68.91 38.23
CA GLY A 438 -15.99 -69.92 37.51
C GLY A 438 -14.48 -69.90 37.80
N ASP A 439 -13.75 -70.67 36.99
CA ASP A 439 -12.31 -70.89 37.07
C ASP A 439 -11.50 -70.21 35.94
N GLY A 440 -12.17 -69.39 35.12
CA GLY A 440 -11.62 -68.76 33.92
C GLY A 440 -11.95 -69.52 32.63
N THR A 441 -12.58 -70.70 32.72
CA THR A 441 -13.01 -71.50 31.56
C THR A 441 -14.52 -71.75 31.53
N THR A 442 -15.18 -71.78 32.69
CA THR A 442 -16.64 -71.95 32.79
C THR A 442 -17.39 -70.62 32.71
N LEU A 443 -18.69 -70.68 32.46
CA LEU A 443 -19.60 -69.52 32.49
C LEU A 443 -20.29 -69.36 33.85
N ASP A 444 -19.80 -70.06 34.88
CA ASP A 444 -20.41 -70.04 36.20
C ASP A 444 -20.38 -68.62 36.76
N SER A 445 -21.57 -68.13 37.09
CA SER A 445 -21.78 -66.77 37.58
C SER A 445 -23.01 -66.72 38.47
N SER A 446 -23.05 -65.72 39.33
CA SER A 446 -24.19 -65.46 40.18
C SER A 446 -24.69 -64.03 40.07
N LEU A 447 -25.96 -63.86 40.42
CA LEU A 447 -26.63 -62.57 40.49
C LEU A 447 -27.11 -62.33 41.91
N ASP A 448 -26.57 -61.31 42.56
CA ASP A 448 -26.95 -60.90 43.90
C ASP A 448 -27.94 -59.72 43.83
N PHE A 449 -28.99 -59.77 44.63
CA PHE A 449 -29.90 -58.65 44.92
C PHE A 449 -29.65 -58.17 46.34
N LEU A 450 -29.21 -56.92 46.47
CA LEU A 450 -28.81 -56.32 47.73
C LEU A 450 -29.79 -55.22 48.16
N THR A 451 -30.13 -55.21 49.44
CA THR A 451 -30.79 -54.08 50.09
C THR A 451 -30.07 -53.77 51.40
N SER A 452 -29.90 -52.48 51.69
CA SER A 452 -29.10 -52.01 52.83
C SER A 452 -27.69 -52.62 52.80
N SER A 453 -27.10 -52.63 51.60
CA SER A 453 -25.77 -53.21 51.31
C SER A 453 -25.61 -54.68 51.71
N THR A 454 -26.71 -55.42 51.87
CA THR A 454 -26.73 -56.83 52.29
C THR A 454 -27.41 -57.68 51.22
N VAL A 455 -26.80 -58.81 50.85
CA VAL A 455 -27.41 -59.79 49.92
C VAL A 455 -28.66 -60.38 50.57
N ARG A 456 -29.83 -60.09 50.00
CA ARG A 456 -31.12 -60.65 50.45
C ARG A 456 -31.57 -61.82 49.61
N MET A 457 -31.25 -61.78 48.32
CA MET A 457 -31.52 -62.85 47.38
C MET A 457 -30.30 -63.08 46.49
N LYS A 458 -29.98 -64.35 46.21
CA LYS A 458 -28.90 -64.74 45.32
C LYS A 458 -29.35 -65.81 44.35
N ILE A 459 -29.06 -65.63 43.07
CA ILE A 459 -29.19 -66.66 42.04
C ILE A 459 -27.80 -67.24 41.81
N LEU A 460 -27.62 -68.53 42.10
CA LEU A 460 -26.35 -69.26 41.95
C LEU A 460 -26.14 -69.74 40.51
N ALA A 461 -24.90 -70.07 40.16
CA ALA A 461 -24.52 -70.61 38.85
C ALA A 461 -25.33 -71.85 38.43
N ASN A 462 -25.75 -72.69 39.38
CA ASN A 462 -26.61 -73.86 39.13
C ASN A 462 -28.11 -73.52 38.96
N GLY A 463 -28.44 -72.22 38.95
CA GLY A 463 -29.80 -71.68 38.84
C GLY A 463 -30.64 -71.80 40.11
N ASN A 464 -30.05 -72.12 41.26
CA ASN A 464 -30.77 -72.11 42.54
C ASN A 464 -30.89 -70.68 43.08
N VAL A 465 -32.07 -70.35 43.61
CA VAL A 465 -32.38 -69.07 44.24
C VAL A 465 -32.35 -69.23 45.75
N GLY A 466 -31.43 -68.52 46.41
CA GLY A 466 -31.39 -68.39 47.86
C GLY A 466 -32.06 -67.08 48.30
N ILE A 467 -32.95 -67.16 49.29
CA ILE A 467 -33.53 -66.00 49.98
C ILE A 467 -33.06 -66.06 51.44
N GLY A 468 -32.33 -65.03 51.87
CA GLY A 468 -31.66 -65.01 53.17
C GLY A 468 -30.46 -65.97 53.29
N THR A 469 -29.97 -66.53 52.17
CA THR A 469 -28.82 -67.44 52.15
C THR A 469 -28.04 -67.36 50.84
N SER A 470 -26.73 -67.54 50.91
CA SER A 470 -25.82 -67.66 49.78
C SER A 470 -25.58 -69.12 49.33
N VAL A 471 -26.14 -70.11 50.03
CA VAL A 471 -25.91 -71.55 49.76
C VAL A 471 -27.25 -72.25 49.58
N ALA A 472 -27.92 -71.97 48.46
CA ALA A 472 -29.22 -72.55 48.13
C ALA A 472 -29.09 -74.05 47.77
N LYS A 473 -29.75 -74.90 48.57
CA LYS A 473 -29.71 -76.37 48.44
C LYS A 473 -30.75 -76.92 47.45
N SER A 474 -31.69 -76.09 47.03
CA SER A 474 -32.81 -76.40 46.12
C SER A 474 -33.06 -75.21 45.20
N LYS A 475 -33.91 -75.38 44.18
CA LYS A 475 -34.21 -74.32 43.20
C LYS A 475 -34.72 -73.03 43.85
N VAL A 476 -35.46 -73.13 44.95
CA VAL A 476 -35.78 -72.02 45.85
C VAL A 476 -35.47 -72.49 47.28
N HIS A 477 -34.66 -71.73 48.01
CA HIS A 477 -34.30 -72.00 49.41
C HIS A 477 -34.49 -70.72 50.24
N VAL A 478 -35.47 -70.72 51.14
CA VAL A 478 -35.66 -69.68 52.17
C VAL A 478 -34.99 -70.17 53.44
N ALA A 479 -33.89 -69.52 53.86
CA ALA A 479 -33.11 -70.01 55.00
C ALA A 479 -33.66 -69.62 56.38
N THR A 480 -34.36 -68.48 56.46
CA THR A 480 -34.97 -67.96 57.69
C THR A 480 -36.28 -67.23 57.35
N GLY A 481 -37.25 -67.25 58.28
CA GLY A 481 -38.57 -66.63 58.10
C GLY A 481 -39.58 -67.55 57.43
N ASP A 482 -40.81 -67.05 57.26
CA ASP A 482 -41.93 -67.82 56.72
C ASP A 482 -42.21 -67.50 55.25
N VAL A 483 -42.77 -68.46 54.52
CA VAL A 483 -43.38 -68.22 53.20
C VAL A 483 -44.86 -67.95 53.40
N TYR A 484 -45.27 -66.70 53.19
CA TYR A 484 -46.67 -66.28 53.30
C TYR A 484 -47.36 -66.27 51.92
N ILE A 485 -48.50 -66.97 51.81
CA ILE A 485 -49.32 -67.02 50.59
C ILE A 485 -50.69 -66.43 50.93
N GLU A 486 -50.90 -65.16 50.55
CA GLU A 486 -52.09 -64.39 50.94
C GLU A 486 -53.37 -64.81 50.19
N GLN A 487 -53.25 -65.04 48.88
CA GLN A 487 -54.41 -65.35 48.04
C GLN A 487 -55.03 -66.70 48.43
N VAL A 488 -56.27 -66.66 48.93
CA VAL A 488 -57.03 -67.86 49.28
C VAL A 488 -57.17 -68.77 48.07
N GLY A 489 -56.92 -70.07 48.27
CA GLY A 489 -56.94 -71.09 47.22
C GLY A 489 -55.63 -71.24 46.44
N ASN A 490 -54.62 -70.41 46.68
CA ASN A 490 -53.25 -70.61 46.20
C ASN A 490 -52.40 -71.38 47.23
N GLY A 491 -51.35 -72.02 46.75
CA GLY A 491 -50.52 -72.90 47.55
C GLY A 491 -49.38 -73.49 46.74
N VAL A 492 -48.76 -74.55 47.25
CA VAL A 492 -47.63 -75.21 46.55
C VAL A 492 -48.19 -76.24 45.57
N ILE A 493 -47.84 -76.10 44.29
CA ILE A 493 -48.21 -77.09 43.26
C ILE A 493 -47.07 -78.11 43.15
N MET A 494 -47.40 -79.39 43.35
CA MET A 494 -46.46 -80.50 43.26
C MET A 494 -46.95 -81.54 42.27
N LYS A 495 -46.06 -82.01 41.41
CA LYS A 495 -46.34 -83.15 40.54
C LYS A 495 -46.09 -84.44 41.32
N SER A 496 -47.14 -85.24 41.46
CA SER A 496 -47.05 -86.57 42.07
C SER A 496 -46.41 -87.59 41.12
N PRO A 497 -45.94 -88.76 41.61
CA PRO A 497 -45.24 -89.75 40.78
C PRO A 497 -46.03 -90.29 39.57
N ASN A 498 -47.36 -90.22 39.60
CA ASN A 498 -48.21 -90.62 38.46
C ASN A 498 -48.34 -89.54 37.38
N GLY A 499 -47.67 -88.39 37.55
CA GLY A 499 -47.68 -87.28 36.61
C GLY A 499 -48.77 -86.22 36.86
N ASN A 500 -49.69 -86.43 37.79
CA ASN A 500 -50.73 -85.46 38.12
C ASN A 500 -50.20 -84.35 39.03
N CYS A 501 -50.63 -83.11 38.80
CA CYS A 501 -50.30 -81.97 39.65
C CYS A 501 -51.36 -81.77 40.74
N TRP A 502 -50.87 -81.45 41.94
CA TRP A 502 -51.67 -81.24 43.13
C TRP A 502 -51.31 -79.90 43.73
N ARG A 503 -52.32 -79.06 44.00
CA ARG A 503 -52.12 -77.86 44.81
C ARG A 503 -52.35 -78.20 46.26
N VAL A 504 -51.37 -77.94 47.11
CA VAL A 504 -51.48 -78.03 48.56
C VAL A 504 -51.78 -76.65 49.12
N THR A 505 -52.96 -76.52 49.74
CA THR A 505 -53.44 -75.33 50.44
C THR A 505 -53.69 -75.65 51.91
N VAL A 506 -54.08 -74.64 52.69
CA VAL A 506 -54.51 -74.81 54.08
C VAL A 506 -56.02 -74.57 54.17
N SER A 507 -56.74 -75.41 54.89
CA SER A 507 -58.19 -75.27 55.15
C SER A 507 -58.49 -74.26 56.25
N ASN A 508 -59.77 -73.93 56.47
CA ASN A 508 -60.19 -73.05 57.56
C ASN A 508 -59.85 -73.59 58.97
N THR A 509 -59.52 -74.88 59.09
CA THR A 509 -59.10 -75.49 60.36
C THR A 509 -57.58 -75.62 60.49
N GLY A 510 -56.80 -75.08 59.54
CA GLY A 510 -55.34 -75.14 59.55
C GLY A 510 -54.77 -76.45 58.99
N THR A 511 -55.59 -77.35 58.46
CA THR A 511 -55.12 -78.62 57.87
C THR A 511 -54.69 -78.44 56.42
N PHE A 512 -53.63 -79.14 56.00
CA PHE A 512 -53.25 -79.19 54.59
C PHE A 512 -54.31 -79.95 53.77
N THR A 513 -54.75 -79.36 52.67
CA THR A 513 -55.67 -79.96 51.70
C THR A 513 -55.02 -79.97 50.33
N SER A 514 -55.08 -81.11 49.65
CA SER A 514 -54.60 -81.24 48.27
C SER A 514 -55.76 -81.33 47.28
N ALA A 515 -55.75 -80.50 46.24
CA ALA A 515 -56.70 -80.58 45.14
C ALA A 515 -55.96 -80.91 43.83
N ALA A 516 -56.50 -81.87 43.06
CA ALA A 516 -55.98 -82.19 41.73
C ALA A 516 -56.20 -81.00 40.80
N MET A 517 -55.21 -80.72 39.96
CA MET A 517 -55.28 -79.64 38.97
C MET A 517 -54.47 -79.97 37.71
N THR A 518 -54.73 -79.24 36.64
CA THR A 518 -53.87 -79.25 35.45
C THR A 518 -52.49 -78.69 35.82
N CYS A 519 -51.42 -79.33 35.37
CA CYS A 519 -50.07 -78.81 35.60
C CYS A 519 -49.88 -77.43 34.94
N PRO A 520 -49.25 -76.48 35.63
CA PRO A 520 -48.96 -75.15 35.10
C PRO A 520 -47.92 -75.16 33.98
#